data_AF-A0A937FY00-F1
#
_entry.id   AF-A0A937FY00-F1
#
_cell.length_a   1.000
_cell.length_b   1.000
_cell.length_c   1.000
_cell.angle_alpha   90.00
_cell.angle_beta   90.00
_cell.angle_gamma   90.00
#
_symmetry.space_group_name_H-M   'P 1'
#
loop_
_entity.id
_entity.type
_entity.pdbx_description
1 polymer ?
#
loop_
_entity_poly.entity_id
_entity_poly.type
_entity_poly.pdbx_seq_one_letter_code
_entity_poly.pdbx_strand_id
1 'polypeptide(L)'
;MADNGYPVEACLELLKELAYKHNYGPDGPGLYKLGKDCEIGVPAEYLKNSYYEFSNLLKTNPKATKSFKNNYFDVIAREVGCSDLKDFVSRKGYSVPQPTEYQASHHVLYQRNPPEAAEWIDKYVLGARVLPALLGVMPLMILIYALLIDRNERSSSIYIIGLLICVALAWGLSGWLATQGKRWEKRLFFSEGRKGFATAYMMLFSIRSKYSDNQKVQYRQKITRYFGIEFPSKEDELEDDKLALQKLHRAVFTLKNVVKSVVIRSALIRYGFLRNLIPAALLAAVLCAPGLLYAWWQADLLFVILLGLYAFASIYYYLFHEKAVRRASEAYARYLIDEFLSR
;
A
#
# COMPACT_ATOMS: atom_id res chain seq x y z
N MET A 1 -21.27 -4.00 16.44
CA MET A 1 -20.50 -4.23 17.67
C MET A 1 -19.50 -3.09 17.80
N ALA A 2 -19.41 -2.45 18.97
CA ALA A 2 -18.58 -1.25 19.15
C ALA A 2 -17.09 -1.61 19.07
N ASP A 3 -16.40 -1.18 18.00
CA ASP A 3 -14.98 -1.47 17.76
C ASP A 3 -14.03 -0.85 18.82
N ASN A 4 -14.52 0.07 19.67
CA ASN A 4 -13.76 0.72 20.74
C ASN A 4 -13.74 -0.02 22.08
N GLY A 5 -14.47 -1.14 22.18
CA GLY A 5 -14.63 -1.87 23.43
C GLY A 5 -15.50 -1.13 24.46
N TYR A 6 -15.92 -1.87 25.47
CA TYR A 6 -16.69 -1.35 26.60
C TYR A 6 -15.74 -1.07 27.77
N PRO A 7 -16.03 -0.08 28.62
CA PRO A 7 -15.26 0.16 29.83
C PRO A 7 -15.14 -1.12 30.67
N VAL A 8 -13.91 -1.52 30.99
CA VAL A 8 -13.66 -2.76 31.75
C VAL A 8 -14.32 -2.68 33.14
N GLU A 9 -14.40 -1.48 33.71
CA GLU A 9 -15.11 -1.21 34.96
C GLU A 9 -16.59 -1.57 34.87
N ALA A 10 -17.28 -1.12 33.82
CA ALA A 10 -18.68 -1.45 33.58
C ALA A 10 -18.89 -2.97 33.38
N CYS A 11 -17.97 -3.64 32.67
CA CYS A 11 -18.05 -5.08 32.46
C CYS A 11 -17.84 -5.86 33.77
N LEU A 12 -16.95 -5.38 34.64
CA LEU A 12 -16.74 -5.96 35.96
C LEU A 12 -17.94 -5.72 36.88
N GLU A 13 -18.54 -4.53 36.84
CA GLU A 13 -19.76 -4.22 37.59
C GLU A 13 -20.91 -5.13 37.17
N LEU A 14 -21.08 -5.36 35.86
CA LEU A 14 -22.08 -6.28 35.34
C LEU A 14 -21.92 -7.70 35.90
N LEU A 15 -20.69 -8.22 35.96
CA LEU A 15 -20.43 -9.52 36.55
C LEU A 15 -20.78 -9.57 38.04
N LYS A 16 -20.51 -8.50 38.79
CA LYS A 16 -20.88 -8.42 40.21
C LYS A 16 -22.40 -8.40 40.39
N GLU A 17 -23.12 -7.66 39.56
CA GLU A 17 -24.59 -7.63 39.63
C GLU A 17 -25.22 -8.97 39.28
N LEU A 18 -24.68 -9.69 38.29
CA LEU A 18 -25.09 -11.05 38.02
C LEU A 18 -24.94 -11.94 39.26
N ALA A 19 -23.79 -11.88 39.94
CA ALA A 19 -23.56 -12.65 41.16
C ALA A 19 -24.56 -12.28 42.27
N TYR A 20 -24.80 -10.99 42.50
CA TYR A 20 -25.76 -10.53 43.50
C TYR A 20 -27.19 -10.97 43.20
N LYS A 21 -27.62 -10.88 41.94
CA LYS A 21 -28.97 -11.30 41.51
C LYS A 21 -29.26 -12.76 41.86
N HIS A 22 -28.25 -13.62 41.77
CA HIS A 22 -28.38 -15.05 42.05
C HIS A 22 -27.92 -15.45 43.47
N ASN A 23 -27.65 -14.49 44.37
CA ASN A 23 -27.17 -14.71 45.74
C ASN A 23 -25.82 -15.45 45.84
N TYR A 24 -24.90 -15.21 44.89
CA TYR A 24 -23.52 -15.70 44.92
C TYR A 24 -22.52 -14.60 45.30
N GLY A 25 -21.32 -15.01 45.72
CA GLY A 25 -20.22 -14.10 45.98
C GLY A 25 -19.83 -13.31 44.71
N PRO A 26 -19.64 -11.97 44.78
CA PRO A 26 -19.25 -11.12 43.64
C PRO A 26 -17.74 -11.21 43.36
N ASP A 27 -17.22 -12.44 43.33
CA ASP A 27 -15.82 -12.80 43.12
C ASP A 27 -15.68 -13.95 42.11
N GLY A 28 -14.43 -14.24 41.71
CA GLY A 28 -14.15 -15.31 40.75
C GLY A 28 -14.72 -16.69 41.15
N PRO A 29 -14.54 -17.15 42.41
CA PRO A 29 -15.12 -18.41 42.89
C PRO A 29 -16.66 -18.41 42.92
N GLY A 30 -17.29 -17.32 43.35
CA GLY A 30 -18.74 -17.19 43.38
C GLY A 30 -19.36 -17.21 41.98
N LEU A 31 -18.74 -16.52 41.02
CA LEU A 31 -19.13 -16.56 39.62
C LEU A 31 -18.92 -17.93 38.96
N TYR A 32 -17.89 -18.67 39.38
CA TYR A 32 -17.68 -20.04 38.93
C TYR A 32 -18.78 -20.98 39.41
N LYS A 33 -19.16 -20.87 40.70
CA LYS A 33 -20.29 -21.64 41.25
C LYS A 33 -21.59 -21.28 40.55
N LEU A 34 -21.87 -20.00 40.39
CA LEU A 34 -23.04 -19.51 39.65
C LEU A 34 -23.14 -20.14 38.26
N GLY A 35 -22.05 -20.13 37.48
CA GLY A 35 -22.06 -20.73 36.13
C GLY A 35 -22.20 -22.25 36.09
N LYS A 36 -21.97 -22.94 37.22
CA LYS A 36 -22.24 -24.39 37.35
C LYS A 36 -23.65 -24.68 37.81
N ASP A 37 -24.14 -23.87 38.74
CA ASP A 37 -25.40 -24.08 39.44
C ASP A 37 -26.59 -23.46 38.67
N CYS A 38 -26.34 -22.52 37.77
CA CYS A 38 -27.35 -21.82 36.97
C CYS A 38 -27.07 -21.95 35.46
N GLU A 39 -28.10 -22.31 34.68
CA GLU A 39 -28.02 -22.38 33.21
C GLU A 39 -28.22 -20.99 32.57
N ILE A 40 -27.19 -20.15 32.66
CA ILE A 40 -27.19 -18.77 32.10
C ILE A 40 -26.66 -18.69 30.66
N GLY A 41 -26.38 -19.82 30.01
CA GLY A 41 -25.84 -19.85 28.63
C GLY A 41 -24.41 -19.31 28.45
N VAL A 42 -23.68 -19.09 29.56
CA VAL A 42 -22.27 -18.67 29.58
C VAL A 42 -21.44 -19.68 30.37
N PRO A 43 -20.31 -20.19 29.84
CA PRO A 43 -19.49 -21.16 30.56
C PRO A 43 -18.99 -20.63 31.91
N ALA A 44 -19.03 -21.47 32.96
CA ALA A 44 -18.56 -21.12 34.30
C ALA A 44 -17.10 -20.64 34.32
N GLU A 45 -16.23 -21.30 33.56
CA GLU A 45 -14.83 -20.90 33.37
C GLU A 45 -14.72 -19.50 32.76
N TYR A 46 -15.60 -19.14 31.83
CA TYR A 46 -15.58 -17.82 31.18
C TYR A 46 -15.92 -16.70 32.17
N LEU A 47 -16.93 -16.89 33.04
CA LEU A 47 -17.28 -15.90 34.07
C LEU A 47 -16.13 -15.66 35.03
N LYS A 48 -15.57 -16.76 35.59
CA LYS A 48 -14.44 -16.70 36.53
C LYS A 48 -13.22 -16.00 35.90
N ASN A 49 -12.85 -16.40 34.69
CA ASN A 49 -11.66 -15.86 34.02
C ASN A 49 -11.84 -14.39 33.65
N SER A 50 -13.03 -14.00 33.16
CA SER A 50 -13.34 -12.61 32.83
C SER A 50 -13.26 -11.70 34.05
N TYR A 51 -13.75 -12.16 35.21
CA TYR A 51 -13.64 -11.41 36.47
C TYR A 51 -12.19 -11.11 36.84
N TYR A 52 -11.33 -12.13 36.84
CA TYR A 52 -9.91 -11.96 37.19
C TYR A 52 -9.17 -11.09 36.19
N GLU A 53 -9.43 -11.28 34.90
CA GLU A 53 -8.82 -10.48 33.85
C GLU A 53 -9.17 -8.99 34.03
N PHE A 54 -10.44 -8.66 34.25
CA PHE A 54 -10.88 -7.27 34.42
C PHE A 54 -10.38 -6.66 35.72
N SER A 55 -10.41 -7.41 36.81
CA SER A 55 -9.89 -6.98 38.10
C SER A 55 -8.39 -6.64 38.00
N ASN A 56 -7.61 -7.47 37.30
CA ASN A 56 -6.19 -7.21 37.09
C ASN A 56 -5.94 -6.04 36.12
N LEU A 57 -6.72 -5.93 35.04
CA LEU A 57 -6.61 -4.83 34.09
C LEU A 57 -6.87 -3.48 34.78
N LEU A 58 -7.90 -3.36 35.61
CA LEU A 58 -8.22 -2.11 36.32
C LEU A 58 -7.15 -1.70 37.34
N LYS A 59 -6.41 -2.64 37.93
CA LYS A 59 -5.25 -2.33 38.78
C LYS A 59 -4.13 -1.64 38.00
N THR A 60 -3.95 -2.01 36.73
CA THR A 60 -2.89 -1.47 35.86
C THR A 60 -3.33 -0.25 35.06
N ASN A 61 -4.60 -0.18 34.66
CA ASN A 61 -5.16 0.88 33.84
C ASN A 61 -6.65 1.10 34.20
N PRO A 62 -6.95 2.12 35.01
CA PRO A 62 -8.33 2.43 35.43
C PRO A 62 -9.27 2.78 34.28
N LYS A 63 -8.75 3.20 33.12
CA LYS A 63 -9.53 3.59 31.94
C LYS A 63 -9.50 2.53 30.83
N ALA A 64 -9.18 1.28 31.16
CA ALA A 64 -9.13 0.19 30.19
C ALA A 64 -10.50 -0.04 29.52
N THR A 65 -10.49 -0.30 28.22
CA THR A 65 -11.67 -0.76 27.46
C THR A 65 -11.39 -2.13 26.86
N LYS A 66 -12.44 -2.93 26.65
CA LYS A 66 -12.32 -4.27 26.04
C LYS A 66 -13.42 -4.55 25.03
N SER A 67 -13.05 -5.04 23.86
CA SER A 67 -14.00 -5.53 22.86
C SER A 67 -14.22 -7.04 23.01
N PHE A 68 -15.46 -7.46 22.75
CA PHE A 68 -15.88 -8.85 22.86
C PHE A 68 -16.20 -9.40 21.47
N LYS A 69 -15.67 -10.57 21.15
CA LYS A 69 -16.01 -11.31 19.91
C LYS A 69 -17.25 -12.17 20.07
N ASN A 70 -17.57 -12.56 21.31
CA ASN A 70 -18.72 -13.38 21.65
C ASN A 70 -19.83 -12.52 22.28
N ASN A 71 -21.05 -13.03 22.24
CA ASN A 71 -22.25 -12.37 22.76
C ASN A 71 -22.50 -12.65 24.25
N TYR A 72 -21.53 -13.21 24.98
CA TYR A 72 -21.73 -13.61 26.38
C TYR A 72 -22.06 -12.44 27.29
N PHE A 73 -21.47 -11.27 27.08
CA PHE A 73 -21.82 -10.10 27.88
C PHE A 73 -23.22 -9.56 27.56
N ASP A 74 -23.73 -9.75 26.34
CA ASP A 74 -25.13 -9.43 26.01
C ASP A 74 -26.10 -10.45 26.63
N VAL A 75 -25.68 -11.71 26.80
CA VAL A 75 -26.45 -12.72 27.54
C VAL A 75 -26.48 -12.37 29.02
N ILE A 76 -25.33 -12.06 29.62
CA ILE A 76 -25.23 -11.64 31.02
C ILE A 76 -26.08 -10.39 31.26
N ALA A 77 -26.01 -9.38 30.40
CA ALA A 77 -26.80 -8.15 30.52
C ALA A 77 -28.31 -8.43 30.53
N ARG A 78 -28.78 -9.38 29.71
CA ARG A 78 -30.17 -9.85 29.71
C ARG A 78 -30.54 -10.55 31.01
N GLU A 79 -29.64 -11.36 31.55
CA GLU A 79 -29.82 -11.94 32.88
C GLU A 79 -29.92 -10.87 33.98
N VAL A 80 -29.35 -9.68 33.84
CA VAL A 80 -29.51 -8.60 34.83
C VAL A 80 -30.65 -7.62 34.51
N GLY A 81 -31.48 -7.91 33.49
CA GLY A 81 -32.64 -7.09 33.13
C GLY A 81 -32.35 -5.91 32.18
N CYS A 82 -31.22 -5.93 31.49
CA CYS A 82 -30.91 -4.99 30.40
C CYS A 82 -31.13 -5.66 29.03
N SER A 83 -31.37 -4.87 27.98
CA SER A 83 -31.57 -5.46 26.63
C SER A 83 -30.28 -6.05 26.05
N ASP A 84 -29.15 -5.39 26.28
CA ASP A 84 -27.80 -5.80 25.88
C ASP A 84 -26.73 -5.10 26.75
N LEU A 85 -25.44 -5.37 26.48
CA LEU A 85 -24.35 -4.73 27.22
C LEU A 85 -24.35 -3.21 27.04
N LYS A 86 -24.79 -2.70 25.89
CA LYS A 86 -24.81 -1.25 25.61
C LYS A 86 -25.87 -0.55 26.46
N ASP A 87 -27.04 -1.14 26.64
CA ASP A 87 -28.09 -0.66 27.55
C ASP A 87 -27.58 -0.61 28.99
N PHE A 88 -26.92 -1.68 29.47
CA PHE A 88 -26.33 -1.69 30.81
C PHE A 88 -25.33 -0.54 31.02
N VAL A 89 -24.37 -0.40 30.11
CA VAL A 89 -23.33 0.64 30.18
C VAL A 89 -23.94 2.05 30.15
N SER A 90 -24.98 2.25 29.33
CA SER A 90 -25.71 3.52 29.26
C SER A 90 -26.47 3.83 30.56
N ARG A 91 -27.17 2.85 31.14
CA ARG A 91 -27.92 3.03 32.40
C ARG A 91 -27.03 3.36 33.58
N LYS A 92 -25.82 2.83 33.59
CA LYS A 92 -24.81 3.07 34.62
C LYS A 92 -24.01 4.36 34.43
N GLY A 93 -24.32 5.14 33.39
CA GLY A 93 -23.69 6.45 33.18
C GLY A 93 -22.25 6.38 32.66
N TYR A 94 -21.80 5.22 32.20
CA TYR A 94 -20.49 5.09 31.58
C TYR A 94 -20.50 5.67 30.17
N SER A 95 -19.51 6.50 29.85
CA SER A 95 -19.32 6.99 28.49
C SER A 95 -18.75 5.86 27.61
N VAL A 96 -19.55 5.36 26.68
CA VAL A 96 -19.04 4.54 25.59
C VAL A 96 -18.16 5.46 24.74
N PRO A 97 -16.85 5.17 24.56
CA PRO A 97 -16.02 5.98 23.68
C PRO A 97 -16.63 5.94 22.28
N GLN A 98 -17.16 7.08 21.82
CA GLN A 98 -17.61 7.24 20.44
C GLN A 98 -16.47 6.82 19.51
N PRO A 99 -16.74 6.10 18.41
CA PRO A 99 -15.73 5.80 17.42
C PRO A 99 -15.03 7.10 17.03
N THR A 100 -13.74 7.24 17.36
CA THR A 100 -12.88 8.08 16.54
C THR A 100 -12.76 7.33 15.21
N GLU A 101 -13.77 7.55 14.36
CA GLU A 101 -14.17 6.72 13.21
C GLU A 101 -13.06 6.51 12.17
N TYR A 102 -11.95 7.24 12.31
CA TYR A 102 -10.80 7.20 11.41
C TYR A 102 -9.57 6.43 11.92
N GLN A 103 -9.39 6.21 13.22
CA GLN A 103 -8.15 5.63 13.74
C GLN A 103 -8.19 4.09 13.83
N ALA A 104 -9.34 3.52 14.18
CA ALA A 104 -9.48 2.06 14.30
C ALA A 104 -9.37 1.33 12.95
N SER A 105 -9.89 1.97 11.88
CA SER A 105 -9.94 1.40 10.53
C SER A 105 -8.53 1.27 9.92
N HIS A 106 -7.66 2.25 10.15
CA HIS A 106 -6.27 2.23 9.70
C HIS A 106 -5.45 1.12 10.39
N HIS A 107 -5.64 0.91 11.70
CA HIS A 107 -4.87 -0.08 12.46
C HIS A 107 -5.09 -1.51 11.94
N VAL A 108 -6.31 -1.87 11.55
CA VAL A 108 -6.62 -3.18 10.94
C VAL A 108 -5.90 -3.37 9.60
N LEU A 109 -5.83 -2.32 8.78
CA LEU A 109 -5.08 -2.37 7.51
C LEU A 109 -3.57 -2.49 7.74
N TYR A 110 -3.03 -1.84 8.79
CA TYR A 110 -1.61 -1.92 9.16
C TYR A 110 -1.23 -3.27 9.75
N GLN A 111 -2.06 -3.87 10.61
CA GLN A 111 -1.78 -5.19 11.21
C GLN A 111 -1.64 -6.31 10.17
N ARG A 112 -2.34 -6.19 9.04
CA ARG A 112 -2.22 -7.14 7.91
C ARG A 112 -1.04 -6.84 6.97
N ASN A 113 -0.33 -5.72 7.16
CA ASN A 113 0.92 -5.46 6.45
C ASN A 113 2.09 -5.98 7.28
N PRO A 114 2.95 -6.86 6.72
CA PRO A 114 4.21 -7.14 7.39
C PRO A 114 5.01 -5.82 7.50
N PRO A 115 5.65 -5.53 8.64
CA PRO A 115 6.64 -4.46 8.69
C PRO A 115 7.71 -4.80 7.65
N GLU A 116 7.82 -4.00 6.59
CA GLU A 116 8.96 -4.11 5.69
C GLU A 116 10.20 -3.82 6.53
N ALA A 117 11.08 -4.82 6.66
CA ALA A 117 12.39 -4.60 7.26
C ALA A 117 13.03 -3.39 6.56
N ALA A 118 13.61 -2.47 7.35
CA ALA A 118 14.32 -1.34 6.79
C ALA A 118 15.47 -1.87 5.93
N GLU A 119 15.26 -1.93 4.62
CA GLU A 119 16.32 -2.32 3.69
C GLU A 119 17.35 -1.19 3.68
N TRP A 120 18.58 -1.51 4.05
CA TRP A 120 19.74 -0.62 4.01
C TRP A 120 19.97 0.01 2.63
N ILE A 121 19.54 -0.68 1.55
CA ILE A 121 19.43 -0.13 0.20
C ILE A 121 17.99 -0.28 -0.27
N ASP A 122 17.33 0.84 -0.58
CA ASP A 122 15.98 0.81 -1.13
C ASP A 122 15.98 0.18 -2.53
N LYS A 123 15.50 -1.07 -2.64
CA LYS A 123 15.29 -1.78 -3.91
C LYS A 123 14.49 -0.96 -4.92
N TYR A 124 13.62 -0.07 -4.46
CA TYR A 124 12.90 0.83 -5.35
C TYR A 124 13.82 1.87 -5.99
N VAL A 125 14.72 2.50 -5.24
CA VAL A 125 15.69 3.45 -5.81
C VAL A 125 16.56 2.74 -6.83
N LEU A 126 17.10 1.57 -6.48
CA LEU A 126 17.98 0.81 -7.37
C LEU A 126 17.25 0.38 -8.65
N GLY A 127 16.14 -0.34 -8.51
CA GLY A 127 15.43 -0.93 -9.64
C GLY A 127 14.67 0.08 -10.48
N ALA A 128 13.99 1.05 -9.86
CA ALA A 128 13.15 1.98 -10.60
C ALA A 128 13.90 3.21 -11.11
N ARG A 129 15.04 3.61 -10.51
CA ARG A 129 15.73 4.86 -10.86
C ARG A 129 17.15 4.66 -11.36
N VAL A 130 17.97 3.95 -10.60
CA VAL A 130 19.41 3.79 -10.93
C VAL A 130 19.60 2.88 -12.12
N LEU A 131 18.90 1.75 -12.20
CA LEU A 131 19.05 0.82 -13.32
C LEU A 131 18.69 1.43 -14.69
N PRO A 132 17.57 2.17 -14.86
CA PRO A 132 17.33 2.92 -16.09
C PRO A 132 18.42 3.94 -16.40
N ALA A 133 18.91 4.66 -15.38
CA ALA A 133 19.98 5.64 -15.55
C ALA A 133 21.29 5.00 -16.02
N LEU A 134 21.61 3.82 -15.48
CA LEU A 134 22.76 3.02 -15.89
C LEU A 134 22.67 2.69 -17.39
N LEU A 135 21.52 2.17 -17.85
CA LEU A 135 21.27 1.93 -19.28
C LEU A 135 21.38 3.22 -20.12
N GLY A 136 20.96 4.35 -19.57
CA GLY A 136 21.09 5.65 -20.23
C GLY A 136 22.55 6.06 -20.48
N VAL A 137 23.46 5.82 -19.54
CA VAL A 137 24.87 6.25 -19.61
C VAL A 137 25.81 5.21 -20.20
N MET A 138 25.38 3.97 -20.36
CA MET A 138 26.19 2.86 -20.90
C MET A 138 26.95 3.22 -22.21
N PRO A 139 26.34 3.87 -23.21
CA PRO A 139 27.05 4.19 -24.46
C PRO A 139 28.30 5.04 -24.26
N LEU A 140 28.25 6.03 -23.36
CA LEU A 140 29.40 6.87 -23.04
C LEU A 140 30.51 6.05 -22.40
N MET A 141 30.17 5.08 -21.56
CA MET A 141 31.16 4.20 -20.93
C MET A 141 31.82 3.27 -21.94
N ILE A 142 31.05 2.73 -22.88
CA ILE A 142 31.59 1.92 -23.97
C ILE A 142 32.56 2.75 -24.82
N LEU A 143 32.24 4.02 -25.11
CA LEU A 143 33.13 4.92 -25.83
C LEU A 143 34.41 5.24 -25.04
N ILE A 144 34.28 5.67 -23.78
CA ILE A 144 35.44 5.92 -22.91
C ILE A 144 36.31 4.67 -22.88
N TYR A 145 35.68 3.51 -22.76
CA TYR A 145 36.39 2.25 -22.76
C TYR A 145 37.16 1.99 -24.06
N ALA A 146 36.53 2.18 -25.22
CA ALA A 146 37.18 2.00 -26.52
C ALA A 146 38.36 2.97 -26.72
N LEU A 147 38.20 4.25 -26.34
CA LEU A 147 39.29 5.24 -26.37
C LEU A 147 40.47 4.88 -25.46
N LEU A 148 40.18 4.09 -24.43
CA LEU A 148 41.16 3.62 -23.47
C LEU A 148 41.82 2.30 -23.95
N ILE A 149 41.13 1.37 -24.59
CA ILE A 149 41.72 0.06 -24.97
C ILE A 149 42.95 0.17 -25.90
N ASP A 150 43.04 1.20 -26.73
CA ASP A 150 44.08 1.35 -27.77
C ASP A 150 45.50 1.65 -27.25
N ARG A 151 45.79 1.37 -25.96
CA ARG A 151 47.16 1.47 -25.40
C ARG A 151 47.54 0.15 -24.75
N ASN A 152 48.55 -0.49 -25.33
CA ASN A 152 49.01 -1.88 -25.12
C ASN A 152 49.47 -2.23 -23.68
N GLU A 153 49.40 -1.30 -22.72
CA GLU A 153 49.79 -1.52 -21.34
C GLU A 153 48.73 -0.96 -20.39
N ARG A 154 47.81 -1.80 -19.92
CA ARG A 154 46.80 -1.35 -18.95
C ARG A 154 46.59 -2.32 -17.81
N SER A 155 46.65 -1.73 -16.62
CA SER A 155 46.31 -2.35 -15.35
C SER A 155 44.80 -2.61 -15.25
N SER A 156 44.42 -3.73 -14.63
CA SER A 156 43.03 -4.07 -14.32
C SER A 156 42.28 -2.98 -13.54
N SER A 157 43.02 -2.08 -12.87
CA SER A 157 42.48 -0.93 -12.14
C SER A 157 41.68 0.04 -13.01
N ILE A 158 42.03 0.19 -14.30
CA ILE A 158 41.32 1.13 -15.19
C ILE A 158 39.88 0.67 -15.44
N TYR A 159 39.65 -0.64 -15.59
CA TYR A 159 38.32 -1.21 -15.76
C TYR A 159 37.45 -0.98 -14.52
N ILE A 160 38.03 -1.19 -13.33
CA ILE A 160 37.35 -1.01 -12.05
C ILE A 160 36.98 0.46 -11.85
N ILE A 161 37.91 1.39 -12.08
CA ILE A 161 37.67 2.83 -11.96
C ILE A 161 36.59 3.29 -12.95
N GLY A 162 36.64 2.81 -14.21
CA GLY A 162 35.62 3.10 -15.21
C GLY A 162 34.23 2.63 -14.78
N LEU A 163 34.11 1.41 -14.26
CA LEU A 163 32.85 0.88 -13.74
C LEU A 163 32.33 1.72 -12.56
N LEU A 164 33.20 2.11 -11.63
CA LEU A 164 32.83 2.96 -10.49
C LEU A 164 32.32 4.34 -10.94
N ILE A 165 32.99 4.97 -11.92
CA ILE A 165 32.55 6.23 -12.52
C ILE A 165 31.18 6.06 -13.19
N CYS A 166 30.97 4.97 -13.92
CA CYS A 166 29.67 4.66 -14.54
C CYS A 166 28.56 4.60 -13.50
N VAL A 167 28.77 3.82 -12.44
CA VAL A 167 27.78 3.66 -11.35
C VAL A 167 27.53 4.99 -10.65
N ALA A 168 28.58 5.79 -10.39
CA ALA A 168 28.45 7.10 -9.77
C ALA A 168 27.67 8.09 -10.66
N LEU A 169 27.95 8.13 -11.97
CA LEU A 169 27.22 8.95 -12.93
C LEU A 169 25.76 8.52 -13.04
N ALA A 170 25.49 7.21 -13.14
CA ALA A 170 24.15 6.67 -13.16
C ALA A 170 23.37 7.03 -11.89
N TRP A 171 24.02 6.91 -10.72
CA TRP A 171 23.44 7.30 -9.44
C TRP A 171 23.08 8.78 -9.40
N GLY A 172 24.03 9.66 -9.76
CA GLY A 172 23.84 11.11 -9.79
C GLY A 172 22.73 11.55 -10.77
N LEU A 173 22.65 10.93 -11.95
CA LEU A 173 21.64 11.25 -12.96
C LEU A 173 20.27 10.62 -12.68
N SER A 174 20.20 9.59 -11.84
CA SER A 174 18.96 8.84 -11.58
C SER A 174 17.81 9.72 -11.10
N GLY A 175 18.09 10.72 -10.25
CA GLY A 175 17.09 11.65 -9.74
C GLY A 175 16.53 12.58 -10.83
N TRP A 176 17.41 13.09 -11.69
CA TRP A 176 17.02 13.93 -12.82
C TRP A 176 16.20 13.13 -13.85
N LEU A 177 16.66 11.95 -14.24
CA LEU A 177 15.93 11.06 -15.16
C LEU A 177 14.58 10.64 -14.58
N ALA A 178 14.49 10.35 -13.28
CA ALA A 178 13.21 10.06 -12.64
C ALA A 178 12.24 11.26 -12.68
N THR A 179 12.76 12.49 -12.59
CA THR A 179 11.96 13.71 -12.72
C THR A 179 11.46 13.90 -14.15
N GLN A 180 12.29 13.64 -15.16
CA GLN A 180 11.86 13.64 -16.55
C GLN A 180 10.83 12.53 -16.82
N GLY A 181 11.02 11.35 -16.24
CA GLY A 181 10.06 10.24 -16.32
C GLY A 181 8.68 10.63 -15.78
N LYS A 182 8.62 11.36 -14.66
CA LYS A 182 7.37 11.92 -14.13
C LYS A 182 6.72 12.93 -15.07
N ARG A 183 7.50 13.75 -15.79
CA ARG A 183 6.95 14.67 -16.80
C ARG A 183 6.32 13.91 -17.97
N TRP A 184 6.97 12.85 -18.45
CA TRP A 184 6.41 11.94 -19.46
C TRP A 184 5.15 11.25 -18.98
N GLU A 185 5.11 10.76 -17.74
CA GLU A 185 3.92 10.20 -17.12
C GLU A 185 2.77 11.19 -17.08
N LYS A 186 3.01 12.44 -16.69
CA LYS A 186 1.98 13.48 -16.72
C LYS A 186 1.39 13.65 -18.13
N ARG A 187 2.24 13.69 -19.16
CA ARG A 187 1.77 13.76 -20.55
C ARG A 187 0.98 12.50 -20.95
N LEU A 188 1.45 11.31 -20.59
CA LEU A 188 0.82 10.05 -20.98
C LEU A 188 -0.57 9.82 -20.35
N PHE A 189 -0.73 10.22 -19.08
CA PHE A 189 -1.94 9.92 -18.31
C PHE A 189 -2.87 11.11 -18.11
N PHE A 190 -2.38 12.36 -18.21
CA PHE A 190 -3.16 13.57 -17.95
C PHE A 190 -3.22 14.54 -19.14
N SER A 191 -2.86 14.10 -20.35
CA SER A 191 -3.19 14.87 -21.56
C SER A 191 -4.71 14.95 -21.75
N GLU A 192 -5.15 15.89 -22.59
CA GLU A 192 -6.56 16.02 -22.97
C GLU A 192 -7.16 14.67 -23.42
N GLY A 193 -8.38 14.40 -22.97
CA GLY A 193 -9.10 13.15 -23.22
C GLY A 193 -8.65 11.93 -22.39
N ARG A 194 -7.64 12.05 -21.51
CA ARG A 194 -7.20 10.94 -20.64
C ARG A 194 -7.81 11.02 -19.25
N LYS A 195 -8.12 9.84 -18.67
CA LYS A 195 -8.72 9.68 -17.34
C LYS A 195 -7.69 9.44 -16.22
N GLY A 196 -6.44 9.91 -16.39
CA GLY A 196 -5.41 9.74 -15.35
C GLY A 196 -4.86 8.31 -15.22
N PHE A 197 -4.42 7.98 -14.01
CA PHE A 197 -3.84 6.69 -13.65
C PHE A 197 -4.85 5.53 -13.61
N ALA A 198 -4.37 4.31 -13.92
CA ALA A 198 -5.14 3.07 -13.87
C ALA A 198 -5.80 2.78 -12.52
N THR A 199 -5.14 3.17 -11.44
CA THR A 199 -5.69 3.07 -10.08
C THR A 199 -7.00 3.82 -9.89
N ALA A 200 -7.24 4.88 -10.68
CA ALA A 200 -8.47 5.65 -10.63
C ALA A 200 -9.44 5.23 -11.75
N TYR A 201 -9.02 5.28 -13.03
CA TYR A 201 -9.97 5.04 -14.13
C TYR A 201 -10.54 3.62 -14.14
N MET A 202 -9.85 2.61 -13.62
CA MET A 202 -10.38 1.24 -13.56
C MET A 202 -11.59 1.11 -12.63
N MET A 203 -11.80 2.08 -11.73
CA MET A 203 -12.86 2.13 -10.73
C MET A 203 -14.02 3.07 -11.10
N LEU A 204 -13.95 3.72 -12.27
CA LEU A 204 -15.08 4.44 -12.84
C LEU A 204 -16.14 3.47 -13.35
N PHE A 205 -17.43 3.77 -13.14
CA PHE A 205 -18.55 3.01 -13.69
C PHE A 205 -18.63 3.11 -15.21
N SER A 206 -18.27 4.28 -15.78
CA SER A 206 -18.22 4.51 -17.23
C SER A 206 -17.16 3.67 -17.97
N ILE A 207 -16.16 3.15 -17.24
CA ILE A 207 -15.05 2.37 -17.82
C ILE A 207 -15.28 0.87 -17.60
N ARG A 208 -15.35 0.12 -18.70
CA ARG A 208 -15.31 -1.34 -18.66
C ARG A 208 -13.88 -1.80 -18.33
N SER A 209 -13.69 -2.30 -17.12
CA SER A 209 -12.41 -2.82 -16.63
C SER A 209 -12.56 -4.29 -16.21
N LYS A 210 -11.52 -4.87 -15.59
CA LYS A 210 -11.60 -6.21 -14.96
C LYS A 210 -12.63 -6.24 -13.82
N TYR A 211 -12.96 -5.09 -13.23
CA TYR A 211 -13.82 -4.98 -12.07
C TYR A 211 -15.29 -4.84 -12.46
N SER A 212 -16.14 -5.69 -11.87
CA SER A 212 -17.60 -5.57 -12.02
C SER A 212 -18.12 -4.35 -11.27
N ASP A 213 -19.32 -3.89 -11.61
CA ASP A 213 -19.97 -2.78 -10.92
C ASP A 213 -20.13 -3.05 -9.43
N ASN A 214 -20.44 -4.30 -9.04
CA ASN A 214 -20.50 -4.70 -7.62
C ASN A 214 -19.15 -4.52 -6.93
N GLN A 215 -18.04 -4.89 -7.57
CA GLN A 215 -16.70 -4.67 -7.01
C GLN A 215 -16.36 -3.18 -6.90
N LYS A 216 -16.82 -2.35 -7.86
CA LYS A 216 -16.65 -0.90 -7.79
C LYS A 216 -17.44 -0.28 -6.65
N VAL A 217 -18.67 -0.73 -6.41
CA VAL A 217 -19.49 -0.33 -5.25
C VAL A 217 -18.79 -0.73 -3.95
N GLN A 218 -18.34 -1.99 -3.82
CA GLN A 218 -17.62 -2.46 -2.64
C GLN A 218 -16.35 -1.66 -2.37
N TYR A 219 -15.57 -1.36 -3.41
CA TYR A 219 -14.38 -0.52 -3.29
C TYR A 219 -14.72 0.86 -2.73
N ARG A 220 -15.73 1.53 -3.29
CA ARG A 220 -16.14 2.87 -2.85
C ARG A 220 -16.63 2.86 -1.42
N GLN A 221 -17.48 1.91 -1.05
CA GLN A 221 -17.95 1.74 0.32
C GLN A 221 -16.79 1.54 1.31
N LYS A 222 -15.79 0.71 0.95
CA LYS A 222 -14.57 0.56 1.75
C LYS A 222 -13.81 1.88 1.83
N ILE A 223 -13.57 2.57 0.74
CA ILE A 223 -12.88 3.87 0.76
C ILE A 223 -13.64 4.89 1.63
N THR A 224 -14.96 4.99 1.53
CA THR A 224 -15.78 5.85 2.38
C THR A 224 -15.61 5.47 3.85
N ARG A 225 -15.69 4.16 4.16
CA ARG A 225 -15.54 3.66 5.54
C ARG A 225 -14.15 3.90 6.13
N TYR A 226 -13.08 3.66 5.36
CA TYR A 226 -11.71 3.75 5.86
C TYR A 226 -11.16 5.17 5.82
N PHE A 227 -11.56 5.97 4.83
CA PHE A 227 -10.93 7.24 4.51
C PHE A 227 -11.93 8.40 4.38
N GLY A 228 -13.21 8.21 4.70
CA GLY A 228 -14.26 9.24 4.66
C GLY A 228 -14.38 9.99 3.33
N ILE A 229 -13.98 9.37 2.22
CA ILE A 229 -14.12 9.95 0.89
C ILE A 229 -15.44 9.44 0.30
N GLU A 230 -16.45 10.29 0.31
CA GLU A 230 -17.76 9.98 -0.27
C GLU A 230 -17.74 10.10 -1.79
N PHE A 231 -18.36 9.19 -2.53
CA PHE A 231 -18.40 9.24 -4.00
C PHE A 231 -19.75 9.76 -4.50
N PRO A 232 -19.80 10.39 -5.70
CA PRO A 232 -21.08 10.65 -6.36
C PRO A 232 -21.85 9.34 -6.62
N SER A 233 -23.16 9.46 -6.87
CA SER A 233 -23.99 8.33 -7.29
C SER A 233 -23.50 7.78 -8.64
N LYS A 234 -23.97 6.58 -8.99
CA LYS A 234 -23.60 5.98 -10.28
C LYS A 234 -24.15 6.82 -11.43
N GLU A 235 -25.37 7.32 -11.27
CA GLU A 235 -26.09 8.15 -12.22
C GLU A 235 -25.33 9.47 -12.44
N ASP A 236 -25.00 10.19 -11.37
CA ASP A 236 -24.25 11.46 -11.45
C ASP A 236 -22.87 11.29 -12.11
N GLU A 237 -22.19 10.17 -11.85
CA GLU A 237 -20.88 9.89 -12.46
C GLU A 237 -20.98 9.57 -13.96
N LEU A 238 -22.06 8.91 -14.38
CA LEU A 238 -22.27 8.61 -15.80
C LEU A 238 -22.57 9.88 -16.58
N GLU A 239 -23.14 10.91 -15.94
CA GLU A 239 -23.33 12.24 -16.51
C GLU A 239 -22.03 13.08 -16.51
N ASP A 240 -21.31 13.17 -15.38
CA ASP A 240 -19.99 13.80 -15.29
C ASP A 240 -19.03 13.06 -14.34
N ASP A 241 -18.03 12.41 -14.91
CA ASP A 241 -17.07 11.62 -14.15
C ASP A 241 -15.92 12.43 -13.52
N LYS A 242 -15.84 13.75 -13.72
CA LYS A 242 -14.72 14.57 -13.21
C LYS A 242 -14.61 14.51 -11.69
N LEU A 243 -15.74 14.68 -10.98
CA LEU A 243 -15.76 14.66 -9.52
C LEU A 243 -15.40 13.27 -8.99
N ALA A 244 -15.95 12.22 -9.59
CA ALA A 244 -15.61 10.84 -9.27
C ALA A 244 -14.12 10.58 -9.44
N LEU A 245 -13.55 11.01 -10.56
CA LEU A 245 -12.14 10.83 -10.89
C LEU A 245 -11.22 11.54 -9.90
N GLN A 246 -11.54 12.78 -9.54
CA GLN A 246 -10.80 13.54 -8.53
C GLN A 246 -10.80 12.82 -7.17
N LYS A 247 -11.97 12.33 -6.74
CA LYS A 247 -12.11 11.60 -5.48
C LYS A 247 -11.39 10.24 -5.51
N LEU A 248 -11.42 9.54 -6.64
CA LEU A 248 -10.66 8.30 -6.85
C LEU A 248 -9.14 8.55 -6.80
N HIS A 249 -8.65 9.63 -7.40
CA HIS A 249 -7.23 10.00 -7.29
C HIS A 249 -6.81 10.28 -5.84
N ARG A 250 -7.65 11.00 -5.09
CA ARG A 250 -7.44 11.24 -3.66
C ARG A 250 -7.42 9.93 -2.87
N ALA A 251 -8.37 9.04 -3.13
CA ALA A 251 -8.47 7.73 -2.49
C ALA A 251 -7.19 6.91 -2.69
N VAL A 252 -6.67 6.85 -3.91
CA VAL A 252 -5.44 6.13 -4.23
C VAL A 252 -4.23 6.70 -3.49
N PHE A 253 -4.14 8.02 -3.32
CA PHE A 253 -3.06 8.65 -2.57
C PHE A 253 -3.03 8.21 -1.10
N THR A 254 -4.20 8.02 -0.49
CA THR A 254 -4.30 7.46 0.87
C THR A 254 -4.01 5.96 0.86
N LEU A 255 -4.58 5.24 -0.11
CA LEU A 255 -4.49 3.79 -0.22
C LEU A 255 -3.05 3.26 -0.26
N LYS A 256 -2.18 3.88 -1.07
CA LYS A 256 -0.76 3.49 -1.20
C LYS A 256 0.03 3.54 0.11
N ASN A 257 -0.43 4.33 1.09
CA ASN A 257 0.26 4.47 2.38
C ASN A 257 -0.13 3.34 3.34
N VAL A 258 -1.32 2.78 3.17
CA VAL A 258 -1.94 1.82 4.11
C VAL A 258 -1.97 0.40 3.55
N VAL A 259 -1.85 0.20 2.24
CA VAL A 259 -1.81 -1.14 1.63
C VAL A 259 -0.42 -1.39 1.09
N LYS A 260 0.27 -2.37 1.68
CA LYS A 260 1.63 -2.77 1.29
C LYS A 260 1.70 -4.28 1.10
N SER A 261 2.36 -4.69 0.03
CA SER A 261 2.74 -6.08 -0.19
C SER A 261 3.97 -6.14 -1.10
N VAL A 262 4.73 -7.23 -1.01
CA VAL A 262 5.91 -7.47 -1.86
C VAL A 262 5.55 -7.42 -3.34
N VAL A 263 4.36 -7.93 -3.70
CA VAL A 263 3.85 -7.94 -5.09
C VAL A 263 3.54 -6.53 -5.58
N ILE A 264 2.87 -5.70 -4.75
CA ILE A 264 2.60 -4.29 -5.07
C ILE A 264 3.92 -3.53 -5.24
N ARG A 265 4.89 -3.74 -4.34
CA ARG A 265 6.20 -3.10 -4.42
C ARG A 265 6.95 -3.51 -5.70
N SER A 266 6.95 -4.79 -6.06
CA SER A 266 7.56 -5.27 -7.30
C SER A 266 6.91 -4.66 -8.55
N ALA A 267 5.58 -4.60 -8.59
CA ALA A 267 4.85 -3.97 -9.70
C ALA A 267 5.15 -2.46 -9.80
N LEU A 268 5.26 -1.77 -8.66
CA LEU A 268 5.64 -0.35 -8.60
C LEU A 268 7.07 -0.12 -9.09
N ILE A 269 8.01 -1.01 -8.74
CA ILE A 269 9.40 -0.97 -9.24
C ILE A 269 9.40 -1.11 -10.76
N ARG A 270 8.70 -2.11 -11.30
CA ARG A 270 8.61 -2.35 -12.76
C ARG A 270 8.01 -1.15 -13.49
N TYR A 271 6.93 -0.57 -12.95
CA TYR A 271 6.31 0.62 -13.50
C TYR A 271 7.29 1.81 -13.51
N GLY A 272 7.95 2.05 -12.37
CA GLY A 272 8.93 3.11 -12.24
C GLY A 272 10.13 2.94 -13.17
N PHE A 273 10.64 1.71 -13.33
CA PHE A 273 11.69 1.35 -14.28
C PHE A 273 11.30 1.76 -15.70
N LEU A 274 10.15 1.29 -16.20
CA LEU A 274 9.71 1.55 -17.58
C LEU A 274 9.49 3.04 -17.84
N ARG A 275 8.85 3.75 -16.91
CA ARG A 275 8.65 5.20 -17.04
C ARG A 275 9.98 5.96 -17.07
N ASN A 276 10.91 5.61 -16.20
CA ASN A 276 12.20 6.29 -16.10
C ASN A 276 13.16 5.87 -17.23
N LEU A 277 12.92 4.73 -17.88
CA LEU A 277 13.64 4.29 -19.07
C LEU A 277 13.33 5.18 -20.30
N ILE A 278 12.21 5.90 -20.33
CA ILE A 278 11.88 6.80 -21.47
C ILE A 278 12.96 7.87 -21.67
N PRO A 279 13.22 8.78 -20.70
CA PRO A 279 14.29 9.77 -20.85
C PRO A 279 15.68 9.14 -20.89
N ALA A 280 15.88 7.98 -20.26
CA ALA A 280 17.16 7.29 -20.30
C ALA A 280 17.46 6.71 -21.70
N ALA A 281 16.46 6.19 -22.40
CA ALA A 281 16.60 5.69 -23.76
C ALA A 281 16.90 6.82 -24.75
N LEU A 282 16.27 7.99 -24.56
CA LEU A 282 16.62 9.18 -25.35
C LEU A 282 18.08 9.60 -25.09
N LEU A 283 18.50 9.64 -23.83
CA LEU A 283 19.88 9.96 -23.46
C LEU A 283 20.87 8.95 -24.07
N ALA A 284 20.58 7.65 -23.96
CA ALA A 284 21.37 6.58 -24.55
C ALA A 284 21.54 6.75 -26.07
N ALA A 285 20.45 7.03 -26.78
CA ALA A 285 20.49 7.24 -28.22
C ALA A 285 21.41 8.41 -28.60
N VAL A 286 21.33 9.53 -27.86
CA VAL A 286 22.21 10.70 -28.06
C VAL A 286 23.67 10.35 -27.75
N LEU A 287 23.93 9.62 -26.66
CA LEU A 287 25.29 9.24 -26.25
C LEU A 287 25.93 8.17 -27.16
N CYS A 288 25.15 7.47 -27.98
CA CYS A 288 25.70 6.58 -29.01
C CYS A 288 26.38 7.34 -30.15
N ALA A 289 25.95 8.57 -30.46
CA ALA A 289 26.46 9.34 -31.60
C ALA A 289 28.00 9.50 -31.62
N PRO A 290 28.67 9.98 -30.55
CA PRO A 290 30.12 10.10 -30.55
C PRO A 290 30.83 8.74 -30.66
N GLY A 291 30.26 7.67 -30.10
CA GLY A 291 30.84 6.34 -30.21
C GLY A 291 30.72 5.75 -31.61
N LEU A 292 29.61 6.01 -32.30
CA LEU A 292 29.42 5.60 -33.70
C LEU A 292 30.39 6.33 -34.62
N LEU A 293 30.60 7.64 -34.40
CA LEU A 293 31.60 8.42 -35.14
C LEU A 293 33.02 7.88 -34.93
N TYR A 294 33.38 7.56 -33.68
CA TYR A 294 34.66 6.97 -33.36
C TYR A 294 34.85 5.59 -34.00
N ALA A 295 33.87 4.70 -33.87
CA ALA A 295 33.91 3.35 -34.45
C ALA A 295 34.01 3.40 -35.98
N TRP A 296 33.29 4.33 -36.62
CA TRP A 296 33.39 4.59 -38.04
C TRP A 296 34.79 5.08 -38.44
N TRP A 297 35.36 6.02 -37.70
CA TRP A 297 36.71 6.54 -37.95
C TRP A 297 37.79 5.46 -37.85
N GLN A 298 37.64 4.53 -36.91
CA GLN A 298 38.54 3.39 -36.73
C GLN A 298 38.26 2.21 -37.68
N ALA A 299 37.25 2.32 -38.55
CA ALA A 299 36.77 1.23 -39.40
C ALA A 299 36.43 -0.06 -38.61
N ASP A 300 36.01 0.07 -37.36
CA ASP A 300 35.60 -1.05 -36.50
C ASP A 300 34.12 -1.39 -36.75
N LEU A 301 33.89 -2.27 -37.73
CA LEU A 301 32.55 -2.69 -38.15
C LEU A 301 31.76 -3.32 -37.00
N LEU A 302 32.41 -4.12 -36.14
CA LEU A 302 31.72 -4.79 -35.03
C LEU A 302 31.21 -3.74 -34.03
N PHE A 303 32.04 -2.76 -33.69
CA PHE A 303 31.65 -1.71 -32.76
C PHE A 303 30.54 -0.83 -33.35
N VAL A 304 30.59 -0.50 -34.64
CA VAL A 304 29.49 0.19 -35.35
C VAL A 304 28.18 -0.60 -35.24
N ILE A 305 28.21 -1.91 -35.50
CA ILE A 305 27.01 -2.76 -35.44
C ILE A 305 26.44 -2.81 -34.02
N LEU A 306 27.26 -3.10 -33.02
CA LEU A 306 26.80 -3.25 -31.63
C LEU A 306 26.22 -1.95 -31.07
N LEU A 307 26.91 -0.83 -31.27
CA LEU A 307 26.46 0.47 -30.81
C LEU A 307 25.25 0.97 -31.63
N GLY A 308 25.20 0.62 -32.92
CA GLY A 308 24.06 0.89 -33.79
C GLY A 308 22.80 0.14 -33.35
N LEU A 309 22.92 -1.14 -32.99
CA LEU A 309 21.83 -1.93 -32.40
C LEU A 309 21.38 -1.35 -31.05
N TYR A 310 22.31 -0.89 -30.21
CA TYR A 310 21.99 -0.24 -28.95
C TYR A 310 21.21 1.07 -29.15
N ALA A 311 21.66 1.91 -30.09
CA ALA A 311 20.96 3.13 -30.48
C ALA A 311 19.57 2.83 -31.03
N PHE A 312 19.46 1.84 -31.93
CA PHE A 312 18.19 1.40 -32.51
C PHE A 312 17.22 0.92 -31.43
N ALA A 313 17.65 0.06 -30.50
CA ALA A 313 16.82 -0.43 -29.41
C ALA A 313 16.35 0.72 -28.49
N SER A 314 17.23 1.70 -28.23
CA SER A 314 16.93 2.88 -27.42
C SER A 314 15.89 3.79 -28.10
N ILE A 315 16.06 4.05 -29.39
CA ILE A 315 15.09 4.83 -30.20
C ILE A 315 13.77 4.09 -30.28
N TYR A 316 13.79 2.79 -30.55
CA TYR A 316 12.60 1.95 -30.60
C TYR A 316 11.81 2.03 -29.29
N TYR A 317 12.49 1.86 -28.15
CA TYR A 317 11.82 2.00 -26.85
C TYR A 317 11.26 3.40 -26.67
N TYR A 318 12.02 4.45 -26.97
CA TYR A 318 11.56 5.83 -26.85
C TYR A 318 10.30 6.11 -27.68
N LEU A 319 10.20 5.57 -28.89
CA LEU A 319 9.04 5.77 -29.77
C LEU A 319 7.82 4.92 -29.37
N PHE A 320 8.03 3.70 -28.86
CA PHE A 320 6.94 2.73 -28.63
C PHE A 320 6.66 2.41 -27.14
N HIS A 321 7.16 3.24 -26.21
CA HIS A 321 7.05 3.01 -24.76
C HIS A 321 5.61 2.98 -24.21
N GLU A 322 4.66 3.70 -24.83
CA GLU A 322 3.34 3.98 -24.23
C GLU A 322 2.61 2.71 -23.79
N LYS A 323 2.56 1.69 -24.65
CA LYS A 323 1.86 0.43 -24.35
C LYS A 323 2.50 -0.30 -23.18
N ALA A 324 3.84 -0.32 -23.11
CA ALA A 324 4.57 -0.98 -22.03
C ALA A 324 4.32 -0.29 -20.68
N VAL A 325 4.40 1.05 -20.66
CA VAL A 325 4.18 1.86 -19.45
C VAL A 325 2.74 1.76 -18.96
N ARG A 326 1.75 1.83 -19.86
CA ARG A 326 0.33 1.64 -19.51
C ARG A 326 0.08 0.27 -18.90
N ARG A 327 0.54 -0.81 -19.54
CA ARG A 327 0.39 -2.18 -19.02
C ARG A 327 1.02 -2.35 -17.63
N ALA A 328 2.20 -1.78 -17.41
CA ALA A 328 2.83 -1.82 -16.10
C ALA A 328 2.05 -1.02 -15.04
N SER A 329 1.50 0.14 -15.41
CA SER A 329 0.64 0.95 -14.53
C SER A 329 -0.65 0.22 -14.15
N GLU A 330 -1.25 -0.52 -15.09
CA GLU A 330 -2.45 -1.32 -14.85
C GLU A 330 -2.15 -2.53 -13.99
N ALA A 331 -1.01 -3.20 -14.19
CA ALA A 331 -0.61 -4.31 -13.33
C ALA A 331 -0.45 -3.83 -11.88
N TYR A 332 0.26 -2.72 -11.66
CA TYR A 332 0.36 -2.09 -10.35
C TYR A 332 -1.01 -1.75 -9.76
N ALA A 333 -1.89 -1.11 -10.55
CA ALA A 333 -3.24 -0.77 -10.11
C ALA A 333 -4.05 -1.99 -9.68
N ARG A 334 -3.98 -3.08 -10.46
CA ARG A 334 -4.68 -4.33 -10.16
C ARG A 334 -4.23 -4.92 -8.83
N TYR A 335 -2.92 -5.03 -8.60
CA TYR A 335 -2.43 -5.57 -7.33
C TYR A 335 -2.83 -4.70 -6.15
N LEU A 336 -2.78 -3.37 -6.28
CA LEU A 336 -3.18 -2.47 -5.21
C LEU A 336 -4.68 -2.57 -4.88
N ILE A 337 -5.53 -2.60 -5.91
CA ILE A 337 -6.99 -2.67 -5.75
C ILE A 337 -7.42 -4.05 -5.27
N ASP A 338 -6.89 -5.14 -5.85
CA ASP A 338 -7.21 -6.52 -5.47
C ASP A 338 -6.83 -6.77 -4.00
N GLU A 339 -5.64 -6.32 -3.59
CA GLU A 339 -5.19 -6.42 -2.19
C GLU A 339 -6.11 -5.65 -1.25
N PHE A 340 -6.50 -4.41 -1.61
CA PHE A 340 -7.42 -3.62 -0.79
C PHE A 340 -8.82 -4.25 -0.69
N LEU A 341 -9.34 -4.77 -1.80
CA LEU A 341 -10.65 -5.42 -1.82
C LEU A 341 -10.66 -6.74 -1.03
N SER A 342 -9.53 -7.44 -0.95
CA SER A 342 -9.43 -8.69 -0.17
C SER A 342 -9.46 -8.47 1.35
N ARG A 343 -9.17 -7.25 1.82
CA ARG A 343 -9.02 -6.92 3.24
C ARG A 343 -10.32 -6.51 3.89
#